data_AF-A0A9D9CBR3-F1
#
_entry.id   AF-A0A9D9CBR3-F1
#
_cell.length_a   1.000
_cell.length_b   1.000
_cell.length_c   1.000
_cell.angle_alpha   90.00
_cell.angle_beta   90.00
_cell.angle_gamma   90.00
#
_symmetry.space_group_name_H-M   'P 1'
#
loop_
_entity.id
_entity.type
_entity.pdbx_description
1 polymer ?
#
loop_
_entity_poly.entity_id
_entity_poly.type
_entity_poly.pdbx_seq_one_letter_code
_entity_poly.pdbx_strand_id
1 'polypeptide(L)'
;MLSLLLILIAACFFDGIIIRTKSICAGRKGPGILQPIFDVWRLWHKASVYSPTCGWVFRWAPIVYCASVLAAISVIPFGQQPALFSFDGDFVFFAYILALGKLFSILGALDTGSSFEGMGASREALFSMLAEPAFFLIIGSVALLTGHTSFHDIFAHLHLGDPVSYALATLAAFILLMVAMIENSRLPI
;
A
#
# COMPACT_ATOMS: atom_id res chain seq x y z
N MET A 1 16.28 -0.04 9.33
CA MET A 1 16.25 1.41 9.72
C MET A 1 16.28 2.32 8.49
N LEU A 2 17.27 2.15 7.60
CA LEU A 2 17.35 2.94 6.36
C LEU A 2 16.12 2.79 5.46
N SER A 3 15.61 1.55 5.30
CA SER A 3 14.39 1.26 4.52
C SER A 3 13.19 2.09 4.98
N LEU A 4 12.91 2.07 6.29
CA LEU A 4 11.79 2.79 6.91
C LEU A 4 11.92 4.30 6.67
N LEU A 5 13.11 4.87 6.87
CA LEU A 5 13.36 6.29 6.64
C LEU A 5 13.19 6.68 5.17
N LEU A 6 13.69 5.87 4.23
CA LEU A 6 13.51 6.09 2.80
C LEU A 6 12.04 6.03 2.39
N ILE A 7 11.28 5.05 2.91
CA ILE A 7 9.86 4.89 2.62
C ILE A 7 9.05 6.07 3.16
N LEU A 8 9.32 6.53 4.39
CA LEU A 8 8.65 7.70 4.97
C LEU A 8 8.95 8.97 4.19
N ILE A 9 10.22 9.20 3.82
CA ILE A 9 10.57 10.34 2.96
C ILE A 9 9.84 10.22 1.63
N ALA A 10 9.90 9.08 0.96
CA ALA A 10 9.22 8.87 -0.31
C ALA A 10 7.71 9.16 -0.20
N ALA A 11 7.04 8.67 0.85
CA ALA A 11 5.61 8.89 1.08
C ALA A 11 5.24 10.38 1.14
N CYS A 12 6.08 11.23 1.74
CA CYS A 12 5.81 12.68 1.83
C CYS A 12 5.90 13.43 0.49
N PHE A 13 6.75 12.98 -0.45
CA PHE A 13 7.01 13.70 -1.70
C PHE A 13 6.33 13.07 -2.92
N PHE A 14 6.11 11.75 -2.90
CA PHE A 14 5.69 10.99 -4.08
C PHE A 14 4.33 11.46 -4.62
N ASP A 15 3.38 11.74 -3.73
CA ASP A 15 2.07 12.29 -4.15
C ASP A 15 2.19 13.67 -4.81
N GLY A 16 3.08 14.52 -4.31
CA GLY A 16 3.36 15.83 -4.89
C GLY A 16 3.98 15.72 -6.29
N ILE A 17 4.89 14.76 -6.49
CA ILE A 17 5.45 14.45 -7.81
C ILE A 17 4.34 14.02 -8.77
N ILE A 18 3.43 13.14 -8.34
CA ILE A 18 2.35 12.64 -9.19
C ILE A 18 1.40 13.76 -9.62
N ILE A 19 0.98 14.61 -8.68
CA ILE A 19 0.08 15.74 -8.99
C ILE A 19 0.77 16.72 -9.95
N ARG A 20 2.07 16.96 -9.76
CA ARG A 20 2.85 17.85 -10.63
C ARG A 20 2.99 17.27 -12.05
N THR A 21 3.31 16.00 -12.18
CA THR A 21 3.38 15.30 -13.48
C THR A 21 2.03 15.33 -14.20
N LYS A 22 0.93 15.00 -13.50
CA LYS A 22 -0.43 15.10 -14.07
C LYS A 22 -0.78 16.52 -14.52
N SER A 23 -0.27 17.54 -13.85
CA SER A 23 -0.52 18.93 -14.21
C SER A 23 0.25 19.34 -15.47
N ILE A 24 1.52 18.94 -15.58
CA ILE A 24 2.36 19.17 -16.76
C ILE A 24 1.74 18.47 -17.99
N CYS A 25 1.35 17.20 -17.87
CA CYS A 25 0.71 16.46 -18.96
C CYS A 25 -0.62 17.06 -19.41
N ALA A 26 -1.36 17.69 -18.50
CA ALA A 26 -2.62 18.37 -18.80
C ALA A 26 -2.43 19.83 -19.25
N GLY A 27 -1.20 20.32 -19.43
CA GLY A 27 -0.92 21.70 -19.87
C GLY A 27 -1.25 22.79 -18.85
N ARG A 28 -1.45 22.43 -17.57
CA ARG A 28 -1.80 23.37 -16.49
C ARG A 28 -0.63 23.60 -15.54
N LYS A 29 -0.56 24.78 -14.93
CA LYS A 29 0.39 25.04 -13.83
C LYS A 29 -0.07 24.27 -12.59
N GLY A 30 0.66 23.22 -12.22
CA GLY A 30 0.38 22.39 -11.05
C GLY A 30 0.89 23.00 -9.74
N PRO A 31 0.41 22.49 -8.59
CA PRO A 31 0.93 22.87 -7.28
C PRO A 31 2.40 22.45 -7.09
N GLY A 32 3.04 23.01 -6.06
CA GLY A 32 4.40 22.63 -5.67
C GLY A 32 4.48 21.19 -5.16
N ILE A 33 5.68 20.59 -5.21
CA ILE A 33 5.89 19.19 -4.77
C ILE A 33 5.61 19.02 -3.27
N LEU A 34 5.84 20.05 -2.47
CA LEU A 34 5.59 20.06 -1.03
C LEU A 34 4.13 20.31 -0.65
N GLN A 35 3.23 20.52 -1.61
CA GLN A 35 1.81 20.81 -1.36
C GLN A 35 1.12 19.78 -0.44
N PRO A 36 1.32 18.46 -0.61
CA PRO A 36 0.67 17.47 0.26
C PRO A 36 1.01 17.65 1.75
N ILE A 37 2.23 18.09 2.07
CA ILE A 37 2.66 18.33 3.45
C ILE A 37 1.92 19.54 4.04
N PHE A 38 1.78 20.62 3.26
CA PHE A 38 1.01 21.78 3.68
C PHE A 38 -0.48 21.47 3.83
N ASP A 39 -1.02 20.58 3.01
CA ASP A 39 -2.41 20.13 3.11
C ASP A 39 -2.63 19.31 4.38
N VAL A 40 -1.73 18.36 4.71
CA VAL A 40 -1.78 17.61 5.98
C VAL A 40 -1.68 18.56 7.17
N TRP A 41 -0.72 19.49 7.15
CA TRP A 41 -0.55 20.49 8.20
C TRP A 41 -1.82 21.33 8.37
N ARG A 42 -2.42 21.78 7.27
CA ARG A 42 -3.70 22.51 7.29
C ARG A 42 -4.85 21.66 7.85
N LEU A 43 -4.91 20.38 7.52
CA LEU A 43 -5.96 19.47 8.01
C LEU A 43 -5.85 19.22 9.52
N TRP A 44 -4.64 19.15 10.08
CA TRP A 44 -4.44 19.05 11.53
C TRP A 44 -4.93 20.27 12.31
N HIS A 45 -5.03 21.44 11.67
CA HIS A 45 -5.58 22.64 12.30
C HIS A 45 -7.12 22.71 12.22
N LYS A 46 -7.78 21.74 11.58
CA LYS A 46 -9.25 21.69 11.50
C LYS A 46 -9.81 20.79 12.59
N ALA A 47 -10.97 21.19 13.13
CA ALA A 47 -11.73 20.36 14.04
C ALA A 47 -12.34 19.16 13.29
N SER A 48 -12.28 17.98 13.91
CA SER A 48 -12.96 16.78 13.44
C SER A 48 -14.47 16.88 13.67
N VAL A 49 -15.27 16.67 12.64
CA VAL A 49 -16.74 16.63 12.73
C VAL A 49 -17.18 15.17 12.61
N TYR A 50 -18.01 14.72 13.54
CA TYR A 50 -18.54 13.36 13.57
C TYR A 50 -20.07 13.41 13.49
N SER A 51 -20.66 12.56 12.65
CA SER A 51 -22.12 12.38 12.62
C SER A 51 -22.60 11.69 13.91
N PRO A 52 -23.79 12.04 14.42
CA PRO A 52 -24.38 11.34 15.56
C PRO A 52 -24.71 9.86 15.27
N THR A 53 -24.79 9.47 14.00
CA THR A 53 -25.05 8.09 13.58
C THR A 53 -23.80 7.21 13.56
N CYS A 54 -22.60 7.80 13.58
CA CYS A 54 -21.35 7.04 13.50
C CYS A 54 -20.96 6.44 14.85
N GLY A 55 -20.58 5.17 14.83
CA GLY A 55 -20.08 4.45 15.98
C GLY A 55 -18.62 4.76 16.33
N TRP A 56 -18.09 3.92 17.21
CA TRP A 56 -16.67 3.97 17.61
C TRP A 56 -15.74 3.51 16.47
N VAL A 57 -16.23 2.64 15.59
CA VAL A 57 -15.45 2.06 14.49
C VAL A 57 -14.98 3.15 13.53
N PHE A 58 -15.85 4.10 13.18
CA PHE A 58 -15.49 5.26 12.35
C PHE A 58 -14.32 6.07 12.91
N ARG A 59 -14.19 6.17 14.25
CA ARG A 59 -13.11 6.93 14.90
C ARG A 59 -11.78 6.18 14.90
N TRP A 60 -11.83 4.86 15.08
CA TRP A 60 -10.64 4.02 15.14
C TRP A 60 -10.12 3.59 13.76
N ALA A 61 -10.99 3.54 12.75
CA ALA A 61 -10.63 3.07 11.41
C ALA A 61 -9.39 3.78 10.82
N PRO A 62 -9.28 5.14 10.84
CA PRO A 62 -8.09 5.82 10.32
C PRO A 62 -6.81 5.53 11.14
N ILE A 63 -6.95 5.33 12.46
CA ILE A 63 -5.83 5.06 13.36
C ILE A 63 -5.29 3.65 13.11
N VAL A 64 -6.18 2.66 13.03
CA VAL A 64 -5.82 1.27 12.75
C VAL A 64 -5.22 1.14 11.35
N TYR A 65 -5.80 1.82 10.35
CA TYR A 65 -5.24 1.85 9.00
C TYR A 65 -3.81 2.41 9.01
N CYS A 66 -3.59 3.56 9.64
CA CYS A 66 -2.26 4.16 9.74
C CYS A 66 -1.26 3.24 10.47
N ALA A 67 -1.65 2.67 11.61
CA ALA A 67 -0.82 1.74 12.37
C ALA A 67 -0.47 0.48 11.57
N SER A 68 -1.42 -0.05 10.81
CA SER A 68 -1.23 -1.24 9.98
C SER A 68 -0.21 -1.01 8.86
N VAL A 69 -0.27 0.15 8.20
CA VAL A 69 0.71 0.55 7.16
C VAL A 69 2.09 0.75 7.78
N LEU A 70 2.19 1.41 8.93
CA LEU A 70 3.47 1.58 9.64
C LEU A 70 4.08 0.24 10.06
N ALA A 71 3.25 -0.70 10.53
CA ALA A 71 3.68 -2.06 10.84
C ALA A 71 4.15 -2.82 9.59
N ALA A 72 3.42 -2.70 8.47
CA ALA A 72 3.80 -3.31 7.20
C ALA A 72 5.18 -2.84 6.71
N ILE A 73 5.46 -1.54 6.82
CA ILE A 73 6.74 -0.94 6.40
C ILE A 73 7.92 -1.54 7.17
N SER A 74 7.72 -1.98 8.42
CA SER A 74 8.81 -2.53 9.24
C SER A 74 9.39 -3.85 8.73
N VAL A 75 8.62 -4.59 7.92
CA VAL A 75 8.99 -5.92 7.40
C VAL A 75 9.58 -5.85 5.99
N ILE A 76 9.56 -4.67 5.35
CA ILE A 76 10.11 -4.50 4.00
C ILE A 76 11.65 -4.38 4.04
N PRO A 77 12.39 -5.31 3.40
CA PRO A 77 13.84 -5.20 3.26
C PRO A 77 14.22 -4.16 2.19
N PHE A 78 15.44 -3.62 2.27
CA PHE A 78 15.97 -2.71 1.24
C PHE A 78 17.38 -3.14 0.84
N GLY A 79 17.50 -3.64 -0.39
CA GLY A 79 18.76 -4.20 -0.91
C GLY A 79 19.24 -5.37 -0.05
N GLN A 80 20.52 -5.39 0.29
CA GLN A 80 21.13 -6.42 1.14
C GLN A 80 20.96 -6.16 2.65
N GLN A 81 20.27 -5.08 3.06
CA GLN A 81 20.02 -4.84 4.48
C GLN A 81 18.78 -5.60 4.97
N PRO A 82 18.86 -6.25 6.15
CA PRO A 82 17.71 -6.91 6.73
C PRO A 82 16.62 -5.90 7.08
N ALA A 83 15.37 -6.35 7.00
CA ALA A 83 14.22 -5.62 7.52
C ALA A 83 14.34 -5.43 9.05
N LEU A 84 13.50 -4.56 9.62
CA LEU A 84 13.54 -4.34 11.08
C LEU A 84 13.10 -5.57 11.86
N PHE A 85 12.12 -6.28 11.30
CA PHE A 85 11.72 -7.59 11.72
C PHE A 85 11.84 -8.51 10.51
N SER A 86 12.51 -9.64 10.69
CA SER A 86 12.53 -10.71 9.70
C SER A 86 12.35 -12.06 10.38
N PHE A 87 11.40 -12.83 9.87
CA PHE A 87 11.02 -14.16 10.30
C PHE A 87 10.51 -14.98 9.11
N ASP A 88 10.41 -16.29 9.28
CA ASP A 88 9.89 -17.16 8.23
C ASP A 88 8.41 -16.87 7.95
N GLY A 89 8.07 -16.54 6.71
CA GLY A 89 6.70 -16.16 6.33
C GLY A 89 6.36 -14.68 6.53
N ASP A 90 7.36 -13.80 6.64
CA ASP A 90 7.24 -12.33 6.67
C ASP A 90 6.22 -11.76 5.68
N PHE A 91 6.16 -12.31 4.46
CA PHE A 91 5.26 -11.83 3.41
C PHE A 91 3.77 -12.11 3.71
N VAL A 92 3.48 -13.18 4.45
CA VAL A 92 2.13 -13.53 4.87
C VAL A 92 1.65 -12.52 5.92
N PHE A 93 2.50 -12.22 6.90
CA PHE A 93 2.22 -11.18 7.88
C PHE A 93 2.02 -9.82 7.22
N PHE A 94 2.87 -9.46 6.25
CA PHE A 94 2.75 -8.23 5.48
C PHE A 94 1.41 -8.11 4.74
N ALA A 95 0.96 -9.18 4.08
CA ALA A 95 -0.34 -9.18 3.41
C ALA A 95 -1.49 -8.99 4.41
N TYR A 96 -1.49 -9.75 5.51
CA TYR A 96 -2.60 -9.71 6.47
C TYR A 96 -2.64 -8.44 7.32
N ILE A 97 -1.50 -7.82 7.63
CA ILE A 97 -1.50 -6.54 8.34
C ILE A 97 -2.09 -5.43 7.47
N LEU A 98 -1.78 -5.41 6.16
CA LEU A 98 -2.41 -4.50 5.21
C LEU A 98 -3.91 -4.80 5.02
N ALA A 99 -4.28 -6.08 4.92
CA ALA A 99 -5.67 -6.51 4.84
C ALA A 99 -6.47 -6.09 6.08
N LEU A 100 -5.86 -6.13 7.28
CA LEU A 100 -6.47 -5.62 8.51
C LEU A 100 -6.74 -4.12 8.41
N GLY A 101 -5.77 -3.32 7.94
CA GLY A 101 -5.98 -1.89 7.69
C GLY A 101 -7.17 -1.66 6.76
N LYS A 102 -7.20 -2.36 5.63
CA LYS A 102 -8.24 -2.24 4.63
C LYS A 102 -9.62 -2.66 5.12
N LEU A 103 -9.69 -3.72 5.92
CA LEU A 103 -10.90 -4.15 6.62
C LEU A 103 -11.46 -3.00 7.48
N PHE A 104 -10.62 -2.35 8.28
CA PHE A 104 -11.05 -1.21 9.10
C PHE A 104 -11.48 0.00 8.26
N SER A 105 -10.83 0.26 7.12
CA SER A 105 -11.28 1.29 6.17
C SER A 105 -12.69 1.01 5.64
N ILE A 106 -12.95 -0.23 5.22
CA ILE A 106 -14.27 -0.69 4.74
C ILE A 106 -15.32 -0.62 5.85
N LEU A 107 -14.97 -1.07 7.06
CA LEU A 107 -15.86 -1.00 8.22
C LEU A 107 -16.18 0.46 8.61
N GLY A 108 -15.21 1.35 8.52
CA GLY A 108 -15.40 2.79 8.74
C GLY A 108 -16.41 3.39 7.76
N ALA A 109 -16.34 3.02 6.48
CA ALA A 109 -17.31 3.44 5.47
C ALA A 109 -18.72 2.85 5.69
N LEU A 110 -18.83 1.64 6.24
CA LEU A 110 -20.13 1.03 6.55
C LEU A 110 -20.79 1.61 7.81
N ASP A 111 -20.00 2.08 8.78
CA ASP A 111 -20.45 2.62 10.08
C ASP A 111 -21.19 3.96 9.97
N THR A 112 -21.09 4.66 8.83
CA THR A 112 -21.81 5.93 8.61
C THR A 112 -23.30 5.73 8.28
N GLY A 113 -23.69 4.53 7.87
CA GLY A 113 -25.08 4.15 7.60
C GLY A 113 -25.67 4.72 6.31
N SER A 114 -24.84 5.20 5.38
CA SER A 114 -25.28 5.74 4.08
C SER A 114 -25.25 4.70 2.97
N SER A 115 -26.28 4.65 2.12
CA SER A 115 -26.35 3.74 0.96
C SER A 115 -25.21 3.97 -0.04
N PHE A 116 -24.71 5.20 -0.18
CA PHE A 116 -23.61 5.51 -1.08
C PHE A 116 -22.27 4.99 -0.56
N GLU A 117 -22.05 5.10 0.75
CA GLU A 117 -20.81 4.64 1.38
C GLU A 117 -20.76 3.10 1.41
N GLY A 118 -21.90 2.44 1.63
CA GLY A 118 -22.00 0.99 1.50
C GLY A 118 -21.76 0.48 0.07
N MET A 119 -22.25 1.21 -0.95
CA MET A 119 -21.99 0.86 -2.35
C MET A 119 -20.50 1.03 -2.72
N GLY A 120 -19.83 2.07 -2.19
CA GLY A 120 -18.39 2.27 -2.35
C GLY A 120 -17.57 1.18 -1.64
N ALA A 121 -17.90 0.89 -0.39
CA ALA A 121 -17.25 -0.12 0.43
C ALA A 121 -17.32 -1.52 -0.21
N SER A 122 -18.46 -1.88 -0.81
CA SER A 122 -18.62 -3.14 -1.53
C SER A 122 -17.69 -3.25 -2.75
N ARG A 123 -17.52 -2.16 -3.51
CA ARG A 123 -16.59 -2.12 -4.65
C ARG A 123 -15.14 -2.26 -4.19
N GLU A 124 -14.74 -1.52 -3.16
CA GLU A 124 -13.39 -1.64 -2.61
C GLU A 124 -13.11 -3.05 -2.08
N ALA A 125 -14.05 -3.65 -1.35
CA ALA A 125 -13.93 -5.02 -0.86
C ALA A 125 -13.71 -6.03 -2.00
N LEU A 126 -14.47 -5.91 -3.10
CA LEU A 126 -14.36 -6.80 -4.25
C LEU A 126 -12.97 -6.71 -4.91
N PHE A 127 -12.45 -5.50 -5.13
CA PHE A 127 -11.12 -5.35 -5.72
C PHE A 127 -10.02 -5.87 -4.80
N SER A 128 -10.15 -5.66 -3.49
CA SER A 128 -9.24 -6.20 -2.47
C SER A 128 -9.15 -7.72 -2.52
N MET A 129 -10.33 -8.36 -2.58
CA MET A 129 -10.46 -9.81 -2.60
C MET A 129 -9.77 -10.43 -3.81
N LEU A 130 -9.75 -9.72 -4.95
CA LEU A 130 -9.08 -10.18 -6.17
C LEU A 130 -7.57 -9.91 -6.15
N ALA A 131 -7.13 -8.84 -5.48
CA ALA A 131 -5.72 -8.46 -5.39
C ALA A 131 -4.91 -9.40 -4.49
N GLU A 132 -5.51 -9.91 -3.41
CA GLU A 132 -4.81 -10.76 -2.43
C GLU A 132 -4.28 -12.08 -3.03
N PRO A 133 -5.08 -12.90 -3.74
CA PRO A 133 -4.58 -14.11 -4.41
C PRO A 133 -3.48 -13.80 -5.43
N ALA A 134 -3.59 -12.69 -6.17
CA ALA A 134 -2.58 -12.28 -7.13
C ALA A 134 -1.23 -12.00 -6.44
N PHE A 135 -1.24 -11.29 -5.30
CA PHE A 135 -0.05 -11.06 -4.50
C PHE A 135 0.60 -12.37 -4.03
N PHE A 136 -0.19 -13.28 -3.47
CA PHE A 136 0.31 -14.57 -2.98
C PHE A 136 0.86 -15.46 -4.09
N LEU A 137 0.25 -15.47 -5.27
CA LEU A 137 0.76 -16.22 -6.42
C LEU A 137 2.10 -15.68 -6.90
N ILE A 138 2.30 -14.35 -6.91
CA ILE A 138 3.58 -13.74 -7.32
C ILE A 138 4.67 -14.06 -6.30
N ILE A 139 4.47 -13.67 -5.04
CA ILE A 139 5.49 -13.84 -4.00
C ILE A 139 5.73 -15.32 -3.72
N GLY A 140 4.68 -16.15 -3.70
CA GLY A 140 4.79 -17.59 -3.55
C GLY A 140 5.56 -18.25 -4.68
N SER A 141 5.40 -17.79 -5.93
CA SER A 141 6.19 -18.29 -7.07
C SER A 141 7.67 -17.93 -6.94
N VAL A 142 7.99 -16.70 -6.49
CA VAL A 142 9.38 -16.29 -6.26
C VAL A 142 9.99 -17.02 -5.05
N ALA A 143 9.20 -17.27 -4.00
CA ALA A 143 9.59 -18.07 -2.85
C ALA A 143 9.92 -19.52 -3.25
N LEU A 144 9.11 -20.14 -4.12
CA LEU A 144 9.38 -21.48 -4.65
C LEU A 144 10.66 -21.53 -5.50
N LEU A 145 10.95 -20.48 -6.26
CA LEU A 145 12.18 -20.39 -7.07
C LEU A 145 13.43 -20.21 -6.21
N THR A 146 13.35 -19.44 -5.13
CA THR A 146 14.48 -19.15 -4.24
C THR A 146 14.64 -20.18 -3.12
N GLY A 147 13.61 -20.95 -2.81
CA GLY A 147 13.59 -21.92 -1.70
C GLY A 147 13.45 -21.27 -0.31
N HIS A 148 13.23 -19.96 -0.26
CA HIS A 148 13.15 -19.18 0.97
C HIS A 148 11.74 -18.62 1.20
N THR A 149 11.37 -18.43 2.45
CA THR A 149 10.03 -17.95 2.86
C THR A 149 10.07 -16.57 3.52
N SER A 150 11.24 -16.04 3.88
CA SER A 150 11.40 -14.69 4.42
C SER A 150 11.52 -13.67 3.28
N PHE A 151 11.02 -12.44 3.47
CA PHE A 151 11.14 -11.41 2.43
C PHE A 151 12.60 -11.06 2.14
N HIS A 152 13.42 -10.98 3.19
CA HIS A 152 14.83 -10.63 3.04
C HIS A 152 15.56 -11.67 2.19
N ASP A 153 15.39 -12.95 2.49
CA ASP A 153 16.10 -14.01 1.77
C ASP A 153 15.59 -14.17 0.33
N ILE A 154 14.28 -14.02 0.11
CA ILE A 154 13.68 -14.04 -1.23
C ILE A 154 14.32 -12.98 -2.13
N PHE A 155 14.45 -11.73 -1.65
CA PHE A 155 15.04 -10.66 -2.45
C PHE A 155 16.57 -10.71 -2.51
N ALA A 156 17.24 -11.21 -1.48
CA ALA A 156 18.70 -11.34 -1.45
C ALA A 156 19.23 -12.45 -2.38
N HIS A 157 18.49 -13.56 -2.50
CA HIS A 157 18.87 -14.72 -3.30
C HIS A 157 18.22 -14.74 -4.69
N LEU A 158 17.52 -13.67 -5.06
CA LEU A 158 16.95 -13.53 -6.40
C LEU A 158 18.07 -13.28 -7.42
N HIS A 159 18.61 -14.35 -8.01
CA HIS A 159 19.64 -14.27 -9.03
C HIS A 159 19.03 -14.21 -10.44
N LEU A 160 19.21 -13.07 -11.11
CA LEU A 160 18.82 -12.87 -12.51
C LEU A 160 20.00 -13.23 -13.43
N GLY A 161 20.19 -14.53 -13.68
CA GLY A 161 21.25 -15.03 -14.57
C GLY A 161 20.78 -15.26 -16.01
N ASP A 162 19.58 -15.79 -16.19
CA ASP A 162 19.07 -16.25 -17.48
C ASP A 162 18.03 -15.31 -18.10
N PRO A 163 17.93 -15.26 -19.45
CA PRO A 163 16.92 -14.47 -20.16
C PRO A 163 15.48 -14.79 -19.71
N VAL A 164 15.22 -16.05 -19.35
CA VAL A 164 13.91 -16.50 -18.84
C VAL A 164 13.64 -15.91 -17.45
N SER A 165 14.64 -15.87 -16.56
CA SER A 165 14.52 -15.26 -15.24
C SER A 165 14.26 -13.75 -15.33
N TYR A 166 14.86 -13.06 -16.29
CA TYR A 166 14.54 -11.65 -16.58
C TYR A 166 13.10 -11.47 -17.09
N ALA A 167 12.62 -12.35 -17.95
CA ALA A 167 11.23 -12.30 -18.43
C ALA A 167 10.23 -12.55 -17.30
N LEU A 168 10.50 -13.50 -16.40
CA LEU A 168 9.66 -13.77 -15.24
C LEU A 168 9.68 -12.62 -14.23
N ALA A 169 10.85 -12.03 -13.98
CA ALA A 169 10.97 -10.89 -13.06
C ALA A 169 10.26 -9.64 -13.58
N THR A 170 10.35 -9.36 -14.89
CA THR A 170 9.62 -8.24 -15.51
C THR A 170 8.11 -8.47 -15.47
N LEU A 171 7.64 -9.69 -15.73
CA LEU A 171 6.23 -10.06 -15.59
C LEU A 171 5.75 -9.92 -14.13
N ALA A 172 6.51 -10.43 -13.16
CA ALA A 172 6.19 -10.31 -11.74
C ALA A 172 6.12 -8.84 -11.30
N ALA A 173 7.08 -8.01 -11.72
CA ALA A 173 7.09 -6.58 -11.45
C ALA A 173 5.88 -5.86 -12.07
N PHE A 174 5.50 -6.23 -13.30
CA PHE A 174 4.32 -5.68 -13.96
C PHE A 174 3.01 -6.03 -13.23
N ILE A 175 2.84 -7.29 -12.83
CA ILE A 175 1.64 -7.71 -12.10
C ILE A 175 1.61 -7.05 -10.72
N LEU A 176 2.74 -6.97 -10.01
CA LEU A 176 2.83 -6.28 -8.73
C LEU A 176 2.49 -4.79 -8.87
N LEU A 177 2.93 -4.14 -9.95
CA LEU A 177 2.54 -2.76 -10.26
C LEU A 177 1.02 -2.65 -10.47
N MET A 178 0.41 -3.57 -11.22
CA MET A 178 -1.05 -3.57 -11.44
C MET A 178 -1.82 -3.78 -10.13
N VAL A 179 -1.39 -4.74 -9.29
CA VAL A 179 -1.95 -4.95 -7.95
C VAL A 179 -1.83 -3.69 -7.10
N ALA A 180 -0.66 -3.04 -7.10
CA ALA A 180 -0.45 -1.78 -6.38
C ALA A 180 -1.32 -0.64 -6.93
N MET A 181 -1.59 -0.58 -8.24
CA MET A 181 -2.51 0.41 -8.81
C MET A 181 -3.94 0.15 -8.32
N ILE A 182 -4.40 -1.10 -8.40
CA ILE A 182 -5.73 -1.57 -7.95
C ILE A 182 -5.95 -1.22 -6.47
N GLU A 183 -4.99 -1.57 -5.62
CA GLU A 183 -5.05 -1.34 -4.18
C GLU A 183 -5.09 0.15 -3.81
N ASN A 184 -4.41 1.01 -4.57
CA ASN A 184 -4.38 2.45 -4.32
C ASN A 184 -5.52 3.23 -5.03
N SER A 185 -6.49 2.53 -5.62
CA SER A 185 -7.62 3.13 -6.33
C SER A 185 -7.18 4.16 -7.39
N ARG A 186 -6.09 3.89 -8.12
CA ARG A 186 -5.56 4.78 -9.18
C ARG A 186 -5.82 4.20 -10.56
N LEU A 187 -6.25 5.05 -11.51
CA LEU A 187 -6.54 4.70 -12.91
C LEU A 187 -5.49 3.74 -13.51
N PRO A 188 -5.90 2.70 -14.27
CA PRO A 188 -7.23 2.48 -14.85
C PRO A 188 -8.00 1.39 -14.09
N ILE A 189 -8.87 1.76 -13.16
CA ILE A 189 -9.76 0.84 -12.44
C ILE A 189 -11.13 1.50 -12.26
#